data_AF-A0A2D7ZMF5-F1
#
_entry.id   AF-A0A2D7ZMF5-F1
#
_cell.length_a   1.000
_cell.length_b   1.000
_cell.length_c   1.000
_cell.angle_alpha   90.00
_cell.angle_beta   90.00
_cell.angle_gamma   90.00
#
_symmetry.space_group_name_H-M   'P 1'
#
loop_
_entity.id
_entity.type
_entity.pdbx_description
1 polymer ?
#
loop_
_entity_poly.entity_id
_entity_poly.type
_entity_poly.pdbx_seq_one_letter_code
_entity_poly.pdbx_strand_id
1 'polypeptide(L)'
;MKHWNGEDRRASVNRALHLRREIEAFEEKWPKPSPQAASMPGFAWDQLERQLTDLAASSVQADMVTHLVSATRKLAAFKPPEMVMREILCLTWVLLDENFHPGETAAPAT
;
A
#
# COMPACT_ATOMS: atom_id res chain seq x y z
N MET A 1 23.09 -19.53 16.75
CA MET A 1 23.27 -19.06 15.36
C MET A 1 22.21 -19.74 14.49
N LYS A 2 21.13 -19.05 14.13
CA LYS A 2 20.06 -19.63 13.29
C LYS A 2 20.52 -19.65 11.84
N HIS A 3 20.58 -20.83 11.24
CA HIS A 3 21.04 -21.10 9.88
C HIS A 3 19.93 -20.78 8.85
N TRP A 4 19.67 -19.49 8.65
CA TRP A 4 18.85 -18.98 7.55
C TRP A 4 19.77 -18.68 6.37
N ASN A 5 19.58 -19.21 5.15
CA ASN A 5 20.30 -18.69 3.97
C ASN A 5 19.82 -19.20 2.58
N GLY A 6 19.09 -20.32 2.49
CA GLY A 6 18.64 -20.85 1.19
C GLY A 6 17.25 -20.36 0.76
N GLU A 7 16.28 -20.56 1.66
CA GLU A 7 14.86 -20.36 1.38
C GLU A 7 14.46 -18.88 1.38
N ASP A 8 14.93 -18.10 2.35
CA ASP A 8 14.71 -16.65 2.43
C ASP A 8 15.21 -15.89 1.20
N ARG A 9 16.36 -16.32 0.67
CA ARG A 9 16.95 -15.69 -0.52
C ARG A 9 16.08 -15.96 -1.74
N ARG A 10 15.63 -17.21 -1.93
CA ARG A 10 14.70 -17.56 -3.03
C ARG A 10 13.37 -16.82 -2.89
N ALA A 11 12.82 -16.75 -1.67
CA ALA A 11 11.58 -16.01 -1.41
C ALA A 11 11.73 -14.52 -1.72
N SER A 12 12.86 -13.91 -1.35
CA SER A 12 13.13 -12.50 -1.64
C SER A 12 13.30 -12.22 -3.13
N VAL A 13 14.01 -13.09 -3.85
CA VAL A 13 14.14 -13.01 -5.32
C VAL A 13 12.78 -13.14 -5.99
N ASN A 14 11.96 -14.11 -5.57
CA ASN A 14 10.62 -14.30 -6.13
C ASN A 14 9.72 -13.08 -5.89
N ARG A 15 9.79 -12.46 -4.70
CA ARG A 15 9.08 -11.21 -4.41
C ARG A 15 9.53 -10.06 -5.32
N ALA A 16 10.84 -9.92 -5.53
CA ALA A 16 11.38 -8.89 -6.42
C ALA A 16 10.94 -9.09 -7.88
N LEU A 17 10.97 -10.33 -8.37
CA LEU A 17 10.48 -10.68 -9.72
C LEU A 17 8.97 -10.48 -9.87
N HIS A 18 8.21 -10.70 -8.81
CA HIS A 18 6.78 -10.43 -8.81
C HIS A 18 6.50 -8.93 -8.88
N LEU A 19 7.11 -8.14 -8.00
CA LEU A 19 6.98 -6.67 -7.98
C LEU A 19 7.35 -6.06 -9.34
N ARG A 20 8.41 -6.56 -9.96
CA ARG A 20 8.86 -6.07 -11.27
C ARG A 20 7.82 -6.31 -12.37
N ARG A 21 7.20 -7.49 -12.37
CA ARG A 21 6.10 -7.81 -13.31
C ARG A 21 4.85 -6.96 -13.05
N GLU A 22 4.54 -6.67 -11.78
CA GLU A 22 3.43 -5.77 -11.45
C GLU A 22 3.67 -4.35 -11.98
N ILE A 23 4.91 -3.85 -11.83
CA ILE A 23 5.30 -2.53 -12.35
C ILE A 23 5.21 -2.50 -13.88
N GLU A 24 5.72 -3.52 -14.56
CA GLU A 24 5.66 -3.63 -16.03
C GLU A 24 4.20 -3.64 -16.52
N ALA A 25 3.35 -4.46 -15.90
CA ALA A 25 1.93 -4.52 -16.23
C ALA A 25 1.19 -3.19 -15.92
N PHE A 26 1.61 -2.50 -14.86
CA PHE A 26 1.07 -1.17 -14.53
C PHE A 26 1.47 -0.15 -15.61
N GLU A 27 2.75 -0.04 -15.95
CA GLU A 27 3.22 0.92 -16.95
C GLU A 27 2.69 0.64 -18.37
N GLU A 28 2.38 -0.62 -18.70
CA GLU A 28 1.72 -0.99 -19.96
C GLU A 28 0.29 -0.42 -20.04
N LYS A 29 -0.44 -0.44 -18.92
CA LYS A 29 -1.82 0.04 -18.85
C LYS A 29 -1.91 1.55 -18.60
N TRP A 30 -0.95 2.12 -17.88
CA TRP A 30 -0.87 3.54 -17.53
C TRP A 30 0.48 4.11 -18.05
N PRO A 31 0.49 4.69 -19.26
CA PRO A 31 1.72 5.19 -19.87
C PRO A 31 2.30 6.36 -19.07
N LYS A 32 3.63 6.50 -19.12
CA LYS A 32 4.34 7.55 -18.39
C LYS A 32 3.83 8.94 -18.78
N PRO A 33 3.58 9.84 -17.79
CA PRO A 33 3.11 11.18 -18.08
C PRO A 33 4.14 11.97 -18.89
N SER A 34 3.64 12.92 -19.69
CA SER A 34 4.49 13.85 -20.44
C SER A 34 5.39 14.65 -19.47
N PRO A 35 6.66 14.91 -19.83
CA PRO A 35 7.56 15.74 -19.01
C PRO A 35 7.06 17.18 -18.77
N GLN A 36 6.12 17.66 -19.58
CA GLN A 36 5.52 18.99 -19.49
C GLN A 36 4.26 19.01 -18.60
N ALA A 37 3.80 17.87 -18.10
CA ALA A 37 2.64 17.81 -17.22
C ALA A 37 2.95 18.49 -15.87
N ALA A 38 1.98 19.25 -15.34
CA ALA A 38 2.08 19.81 -14.00
C ALA A 38 2.09 18.67 -12.96
N SER A 39 3.07 18.71 -12.05
CA SER A 39 3.17 17.74 -10.96
C SER A 39 2.16 18.03 -9.85
N MET A 40 1.69 16.98 -9.18
CA MET A 40 0.98 17.11 -7.91
C MET A 40 1.89 17.72 -6.83
N PRO A 41 1.33 18.41 -5.83
CA PRO A 41 2.09 18.86 -4.66
C PRO A 41 2.78 17.69 -3.95
N GLY A 42 4.03 17.89 -3.56
CA GLY A 42 4.75 16.94 -2.71
C GLY A 42 4.32 17.07 -1.26
N PHE A 43 4.03 15.95 -0.60
CA PHE A 43 3.79 15.86 0.83
C PHE A 43 4.56 14.69 1.43
N ALA A 44 4.87 14.78 2.73
CA ALA A 44 5.64 13.79 3.45
C ALA A 44 4.76 12.67 4.03
N TRP A 45 5.39 11.54 4.36
CA TRP A 45 4.69 10.34 4.85
C TRP A 45 3.92 10.57 6.16
N ASP A 46 4.46 11.39 7.06
CA ASP A 46 3.80 11.79 8.31
C ASP A 46 2.59 12.69 8.07
N GLN A 47 2.63 13.52 7.03
CA GLN A 47 1.48 14.33 6.61
C GLN A 47 0.38 13.43 6.05
N LEU A 48 0.73 12.42 5.25
CA LEU A 48 -0.22 11.42 4.76
C LEU A 48 -0.84 10.62 5.91
N GLU A 49 -0.01 10.11 6.82
CA GLU A 49 -0.47 9.34 7.99
C GLU A 49 -1.49 10.13 8.80
N ARG A 50 -1.18 11.39 9.12
CA ARG A 50 -2.10 12.28 9.84
C ARG A 50 -3.44 12.45 9.13
N GLN A 51 -3.45 12.62 7.81
CA GLN A 51 -4.71 12.80 7.06
C GLN A 51 -5.52 11.50 7.00
N LEU A 52 -4.87 10.35 6.83
CA LEU A 52 -5.57 9.06 6.81
C LEU A 52 -6.14 8.69 8.19
N THR A 53 -5.44 9.02 9.28
CA THR A 53 -5.95 8.85 10.64
C THR A 53 -7.19 9.70 10.89
N ASP A 54 -7.18 10.96 10.45
CA ASP A 54 -8.31 11.89 10.59
C ASP A 54 -9.53 11.46 9.75
N LEU A 55 -9.29 10.87 8.57
CA LEU A 55 -10.34 10.37 7.68
C LEU A 55 -10.92 9.02 8.09
N ALA A 56 -10.29 8.27 9.00
CA ALA A 56 -10.76 6.94 9.38
C ALA A 56 -12.16 7.00 10.02
N ALA A 57 -13.07 6.14 9.55
CA ALA A 57 -14.47 6.13 9.99
C ALA A 57 -14.64 5.63 11.44
N SER A 58 -13.64 4.96 12.00
CA SER A 58 -13.63 4.47 13.38
C SER A 58 -12.24 4.54 14.01
N SER A 59 -12.19 4.52 15.35
CA SER A 59 -10.93 4.46 16.09
C SER A 59 -10.11 3.21 15.77
N VAL A 60 -10.78 2.08 15.50
CA VAL A 60 -10.11 0.83 15.10
C VAL A 60 -9.41 0.98 13.75
N GLN A 61 -10.07 1.60 12.76
CA GLN A 61 -9.45 1.90 11.47
C GLN A 61 -8.31 2.92 11.62
N ALA A 62 -8.47 3.92 12.49
CA ALA A 62 -7.43 4.91 12.78
C ALA A 62 -6.13 4.25 13.30
N ASP A 63 -6.26 3.26 14.20
CA ASP A 63 -5.12 2.49 14.73
C ASP A 63 -4.40 1.66 13.64
N MET A 64 -5.13 1.23 12.59
CA MET A 64 -4.55 0.48 11.48
C MET A 64 -3.69 1.35 10.55
N VAL A 65 -3.93 2.67 10.50
CA VAL A 65 -3.29 3.59 9.54
C VAL A 65 -1.77 3.53 9.64
N THR A 66 -1.19 3.54 10.84
CA THR A 66 0.27 3.49 11.03
C THR A 66 0.89 2.24 10.39
N HIS A 67 0.23 1.09 10.51
CA HIS A 67 0.71 -0.15 9.91
C HIS A 67 0.58 -0.14 8.38
N LEU A 68 -0.54 0.35 7.86
CA LEU A 68 -0.81 0.44 6.43
C LEU A 68 0.17 1.40 5.74
N VAL A 69 0.33 2.62 6.27
CA VAL A 69 1.27 3.61 5.75
C VAL A 69 2.70 3.10 5.82
N SER A 70 3.09 2.44 6.92
CA SER A 70 4.43 1.84 7.06
C SER A 70 4.69 0.76 6.00
N ALA A 71 3.70 -0.11 5.73
CA ALA A 71 3.81 -1.14 4.70
C ALA A 71 3.93 -0.52 3.29
N THR A 72 3.07 0.44 2.95
CA THR A 72 3.10 1.13 1.66
C THR A 72 4.41 1.89 1.46
N ARG A 73 4.88 2.63 2.48
CA ARG A 73 6.14 3.39 2.42
C ARG A 73 7.35 2.52 2.09
N LYS A 74 7.42 1.30 2.64
CA LYS A 74 8.53 0.36 2.38
C LYS A 74 8.60 -0.06 0.91
N LEU A 75 7.46 -0.14 0.22
CA LEU A 75 7.38 -0.55 -1.17
C LEU A 75 7.42 0.64 -2.14
N ALA A 76 7.03 1.82 -1.69
CA ALA A 76 6.88 3.00 -2.54
C ALA A 76 8.15 3.40 -3.29
N ALA A 77 9.33 3.23 -2.68
CA ALA A 77 10.62 3.54 -3.32
C ALA A 77 10.90 2.69 -4.58
N PHE A 78 10.19 1.58 -4.74
CA PHE A 78 10.36 0.66 -5.86
C PHE A 78 9.24 0.75 -6.90
N LYS A 79 8.22 1.59 -6.68
CA LYS A 79 7.02 1.66 -7.50
C LYS A 79 6.90 3.02 -8.21
N PRO A 80 6.27 3.08 -9.40
CA PRO A 80 5.89 4.35 -10.00
C PRO A 80 5.01 5.19 -9.05
N PRO A 81 5.15 6.53 -9.01
CA PRO A 81 4.35 7.38 -8.13
C PRO A 81 2.84 7.21 -8.29
N GLU A 82 2.36 7.02 -9.52
CA GLU A 82 0.92 6.80 -9.81
C GLU A 82 0.42 5.47 -9.23
N MET A 83 1.26 4.43 -9.20
CA MET A 83 0.92 3.16 -8.57
C MET A 83 0.82 3.30 -7.05
N VAL A 84 1.75 4.06 -6.43
CA VAL A 84 1.69 4.37 -5.00
C VAL A 84 0.45 5.20 -4.66
N MET A 85 0.12 6.19 -5.49
CA MET A 85 -1.10 6.99 -5.36
C MET A 85 -2.34 6.07 -5.40
N ARG A 86 -2.41 5.12 -6.34
CA ARG A 86 -3.51 4.16 -6.42
C ARG A 86 -3.65 3.33 -5.14
N GLU A 87 -2.53 2.86 -4.57
CA GLU A 87 -2.54 2.14 -3.30
C GLU A 87 -3.08 3.00 -2.17
N ILE A 88 -2.67 4.26 -2.07
CA ILE A 88 -3.17 5.23 -1.09
C ILE A 88 -4.68 5.44 -1.25
N LEU A 89 -5.18 5.56 -2.47
CA LEU A 89 -6.62 5.68 -2.74
C LEU A 89 -7.39 4.43 -2.30
N CYS A 90 -6.83 3.23 -2.51
CA CYS A 90 -7.42 1.98 -2.01
C CYS A 90 -7.43 1.92 -0.48
N LEU A 91 -6.35 2.34 0.20
CA LEU A 91 -6.32 2.44 1.66
C LEU A 91 -7.41 3.39 2.17
N THR A 92 -7.52 4.57 1.55
CA THR A 92 -8.51 5.58 1.90
C THR A 92 -9.93 5.03 1.75
N TRP A 93 -10.22 4.31 0.66
CA TRP A 93 -11.51 3.65 0.46
C TRP A 93 -11.87 2.70 1.61
N VAL A 94 -10.91 1.87 2.07
CA VAL A 94 -11.12 0.93 3.19
C VAL A 94 -11.30 1.67 4.51
N LEU A 95 -10.57 2.76 4.74
CA LEU A 95 -10.64 3.54 5.98
C LEU A 95 -11.95 4.32 6.11
N LEU A 96 -12.60 4.67 4.98
CA LEU A 96 -13.88 5.38 4.94
C LEU A 96 -15.09 4.44 5.00
N ASP A 97 -14.91 3.12 4.87
CA ASP A 97 -16.01 2.17 4.88
C ASP A 97 -16.44 1.86 6.33
N GLU A 98 -17.60 2.38 6.73
CA GLU A 98 -18.21 2.13 8.05
C GLU A 98 -18.64 0.66 8.24
N ASN A 99 -18.81 -0.12 7.17
CA ASN A 99 -19.19 -1.54 7.23
C ASN A 99 -17.98 -2.48 7.20
N PHE A 100 -16.76 -1.94 7.17
CA PHE A 100 -15.56 -2.74 7.18
C PHE A 100 -15.29 -3.25 8.60
N HIS A 101 -15.52 -4.53 8.84
CA HIS A 101 -15.18 -5.21 10.10
C HIS A 101 -13.82 -5.91 9.99
N PRO A 102 -12.71 -5.30 10.43
CA PRO A 102 -11.43 -5.98 10.50
C PRO A 102 -11.49 -7.08 11.57
N GLY A 103 -11.78 -8.32 11.16
CA GLY A 103 -11.69 -9.49 12.03
C GLY A 103 -13.00 -10.19 12.38
N GLU A 104 -14.09 -10.00 11.62
CA GLU A 104 -15.22 -10.94 11.70
C GLU A 104 -14.76 -12.32 11.21
N THR A 105 -14.30 -13.13 12.18
CA THR A 105 -14.16 -14.57 12.02
C THR A 105 -15.56 -15.07 11.72
N ALA A 106 -15.77 -15.57 10.50
CA ALA A 106 -17.05 -16.10 10.05
C ALA A 106 -17.66 -16.98 11.17
N ALA A 107 -18.72 -16.48 11.81
CA ALA A 107 -19.45 -17.27 12.79
C ALA A 107 -20.02 -18.50 12.07
N PRO A 108 -19.91 -19.71 12.65
CA PRO A 108 -20.44 -20.90 12.01
C PRO A 108 -21.95 -20.75 11.84
N ALA A 109 -22.41 -20.91 10.59
CA ALA A 109 -23.82 -20.97 10.26
C ALA A 109 -24.50 -22.03 11.13
N THR A 110 -25.55 -21.63 11.83
CA THR A 110 -26.35 -22.48 12.72
C THR A 110 -27.33 -23.32 11.91
#